data_AF-G5JTQ1-F1
#
_entry.id   AF-G5JTQ1-F1
#
_cell.length_a   1.000
_cell.length_b   1.000
_cell.length_c   1.000
_cell.angle_alpha   90.00
_cell.angle_beta   90.00
_cell.angle_gamma   90.00
#
_symmetry.space_group_name_H-M   'P 1'
#
loop_
_entity.id
_entity.type
_entity.pdbx_description
1 polymer ?
#
loop_
_entity_poly.entity_id
_entity_poly.type
_entity_poly.pdbx_seq_one_letter_code
_entity_poly.pdbx_strand_id
1 'polypeptide(L)'
;MQEPVTKHKYLFQGIFAIAVWFILFGLTVNVGVSHDLLSRYTDEKGVIIGGVLLNCVGLAVLAFSHRQWTESLIAVRQKKTYLLYLILLLAAGNVLLHYHWTGLPAVYYLLFTTVSVVWQDYLTFGLLQNYLRQRFSFKQVLILLPALFILAHLFYVSHFWRNPFLLALTALMALLFTYLREKTQTLHWLIFLHLMFYFVTA
;
A
#
# COMPACT_ATOMS: atom_id res chain seq x y z
N MET A 1 -34.45 -24.78 7.96
CA MET A 1 -33.43 -24.94 9.02
C MET A 1 -32.11 -24.46 8.44
N GLN A 2 -31.66 -23.26 8.81
CA GLN A 2 -30.35 -22.74 8.41
C GLN A 2 -29.31 -23.29 9.40
N GLU A 3 -28.34 -24.05 8.91
CA GLU A 3 -27.20 -24.47 9.72
C GLU A 3 -26.48 -23.24 10.30
N PRO A 4 -26.03 -23.31 11.57
CA PRO A 4 -25.25 -22.23 12.15
C PRO A 4 -23.88 -22.24 11.46
N VAL A 5 -23.69 -21.40 10.44
CA VAL A 5 -22.36 -21.18 9.85
C VAL A 5 -21.47 -20.59 10.95
N THR A 6 -20.65 -21.47 11.53
CA THR A 6 -20.00 -21.31 12.83
C THR A 6 -18.96 -20.19 12.81
N LYS A 7 -18.93 -19.38 13.88
CA LYS A 7 -17.94 -18.32 14.15
C LYS A 7 -16.48 -18.74 13.86
N HIS A 8 -16.16 -20.03 13.92
CA HIS A 8 -14.84 -20.60 13.64
C HIS A 8 -14.38 -20.46 12.18
N LYS A 9 -15.26 -20.72 11.20
CA LYS A 9 -14.92 -20.59 9.77
C LYS A 9 -14.54 -19.16 9.40
N TYR A 10 -15.15 -18.21 10.12
CA TYR A 10 -15.00 -16.78 9.92
C TYR A 10 -13.77 -16.18 10.61
N LEU A 11 -13.37 -16.71 11.76
CA LEU A 11 -12.11 -16.37 12.43
C LEU A 11 -10.89 -16.81 11.60
N PHE A 12 -10.96 -18.03 11.03
CA PHE A 12 -9.90 -18.59 10.20
C PHE A 12 -9.63 -17.73 8.95
N GLN A 13 -10.68 -17.20 8.31
CA GLN A 13 -10.55 -16.31 7.15
C GLN A 13 -9.84 -14.99 7.47
N GLY A 14 -10.10 -14.40 8.64
CA GLY A 14 -9.45 -13.14 9.04
C GLY A 14 -7.95 -13.33 9.32
N ILE A 15 -7.59 -14.39 10.03
CA ILE A 15 -6.18 -14.75 10.30
C ILE A 15 -5.47 -15.08 8.99
N PHE A 16 -6.10 -15.86 8.11
CA PHE A 16 -5.56 -16.18 6.80
C PHE A 16 -5.33 -14.93 5.94
N ALA A 17 -6.29 -13.99 5.93
CA ALA A 17 -6.14 -12.72 5.23
C ALA A 17 -4.96 -11.88 5.76
N ILE A 18 -4.76 -11.83 7.09
CA ILE A 18 -3.61 -11.15 7.70
C ILE A 18 -2.30 -11.84 7.29
N ALA A 19 -2.25 -13.16 7.32
CA ALA A 19 -1.04 -13.92 6.96
C ALA A 19 -0.67 -13.73 5.48
N VAL A 20 -1.64 -13.85 4.58
CA VAL A 20 -1.45 -13.60 3.14
C VAL A 20 -1.04 -12.15 2.91
N TRP A 21 -1.71 -11.20 3.56
CA TRP A 21 -1.35 -9.79 3.47
C TRP A 21 0.10 -9.54 3.92
N PHE A 22 0.55 -10.14 5.02
CA PHE A 22 1.91 -9.94 5.53
C PHE A 22 2.97 -10.42 4.53
N ILE A 23 2.74 -11.59 3.91
CA ILE A 23 3.61 -12.12 2.85
C ILE A 23 3.65 -11.18 1.64
N LEU A 24 2.46 -10.74 1.16
CA LEU A 24 2.36 -9.84 0.00
C LEU A 24 2.94 -8.45 0.31
N PHE A 25 2.84 -7.98 1.54
CA PHE A 25 3.45 -6.73 1.98
C PHE A 25 4.98 -6.79 1.81
N GLY A 26 5.60 -7.93 2.15
CA GLY A 26 7.02 -8.18 1.92
C GLY A 26 7.45 -8.24 0.46
N LEU A 27 6.51 -8.23 -0.50
CA LEU A 27 6.79 -8.14 -1.94
C LEU A 27 6.76 -6.70 -2.49
N THR A 28 6.46 -5.70 -1.65
CA THR A 28 6.56 -4.28 -2.00
C THR A 28 7.92 -3.98 -2.64
N VAL A 29 7.95 -3.16 -3.70
CA VAL A 29 9.17 -2.92 -4.47
C VAL A 29 10.29 -2.46 -3.54
N ASN A 30 11.43 -3.15 -3.61
CA ASN A 30 12.63 -2.82 -2.84
C ASN A 30 12.48 -2.91 -1.32
N VAL A 31 11.52 -3.70 -0.84
CA VAL A 31 11.28 -3.95 0.60
C VAL A 31 11.34 -5.44 0.88
N GLY A 32 12.03 -5.80 1.96
CA GLY A 32 12.04 -7.17 2.50
C GLY A 32 12.36 -8.24 1.46
N VAL A 33 11.40 -9.15 1.25
CA VAL A 33 11.57 -10.35 0.42
C VAL A 33 11.81 -10.01 -1.05
N SER A 34 11.18 -8.95 -1.58
CA SER A 34 11.38 -8.58 -2.99
C SER A 34 12.82 -8.15 -3.27
N HIS A 35 13.41 -7.36 -2.36
CA HIS A 35 14.79 -6.92 -2.45
C HIS A 35 15.75 -8.11 -2.31
N ASP A 36 15.59 -8.92 -1.27
CA ASP A 36 16.46 -10.06 -0.98
C ASP A 36 16.43 -11.14 -2.08
N LEU A 37 15.29 -11.31 -2.75
CA LEU A 37 15.15 -12.24 -3.86
C LEU A 37 15.85 -11.70 -5.11
N LEU A 38 15.54 -10.47 -5.53
CA LEU A 38 15.98 -9.93 -6.81
C LEU A 38 17.45 -9.51 -6.80
N SER A 39 17.95 -8.99 -5.68
CA SER A 39 19.35 -8.55 -5.54
C SER A 39 20.38 -9.67 -5.74
N ARG A 40 19.96 -10.93 -5.63
CA ARG A 40 20.82 -12.11 -5.92
C ARG A 40 21.08 -12.31 -7.41
N TYR A 41 20.21 -11.78 -8.26
CA TYR A 41 20.21 -12.06 -9.69
C TYR A 41 20.47 -10.82 -10.56
N THR A 42 20.39 -9.61 -9.99
CA THR A 42 20.54 -8.36 -10.75
C THR A 42 21.02 -7.20 -9.88
N ASP A 43 21.49 -6.14 -10.54
CA ASP A 43 21.80 -4.85 -9.94
C ASP A 43 20.57 -4.10 -9.42
N GLU A 44 20.79 -2.95 -8.78
CA GLU A 44 19.73 -2.12 -8.19
C GLU A 44 18.63 -1.73 -9.19
N LYS A 45 19.00 -1.42 -10.44
CA LYS A 45 18.03 -1.09 -11.49
C LYS A 45 17.15 -2.29 -11.82
N GLY A 46 17.72 -3.47 -11.94
CA GLY A 46 16.94 -4.68 -12.17
C GLY A 46 16.08 -5.07 -10.97
N VAL A 47 16.51 -4.79 -9.72
CA VAL A 47 15.67 -4.99 -8.53
C VAL A 47 14.41 -4.11 -8.61
N ILE A 48 14.56 -2.84 -8.98
CA ILE A 48 13.44 -1.93 -9.15
C ILE A 48 12.50 -2.40 -10.28
N ILE A 49 13.04 -2.70 -11.47
CA ILE A 49 12.24 -3.15 -12.61
C ILE A 49 11.51 -4.45 -12.30
N GLY A 50 12.23 -5.45 -11.77
CA GLY A 50 11.67 -6.75 -11.40
C GLY A 50 10.58 -6.63 -10.33
N GLY A 51 10.81 -5.82 -9.31
CA GLY A 51 9.83 -5.59 -8.24
C GLY A 51 8.59 -4.83 -8.74
N VAL A 52 8.76 -3.86 -9.64
CA VAL A 52 7.65 -3.17 -10.29
C VAL A 52 6.80 -4.16 -11.09
N LEU A 53 7.42 -5.00 -11.92
CA LEU A 53 6.71 -6.00 -12.71
C LEU A 53 5.97 -7.00 -11.81
N LEU A 54 6.62 -7.48 -10.75
CA LEU A 54 6.02 -8.39 -9.78
C LEU A 54 4.76 -7.79 -9.14
N ASN A 55 4.83 -6.54 -8.67
CA ASN A 55 3.69 -5.87 -8.05
C ASN A 55 2.60 -5.53 -9.06
N CYS A 56 2.92 -5.14 -10.29
CA CYS A 56 1.92 -4.94 -11.34
C CYS A 56 1.16 -6.23 -11.67
N VAL A 57 1.86 -7.36 -11.81
CA VAL A 57 1.23 -8.67 -12.02
C VAL A 57 0.38 -9.06 -10.82
N GLY A 58 0.91 -8.88 -9.61
CA GLY A 58 0.18 -9.13 -8.37
C GLY A 58 -1.09 -8.28 -8.28
N LEU A 59 -1.03 -6.99 -8.60
CA LEU A 59 -2.18 -6.08 -8.63
C LEU A 59 -3.21 -6.59 -9.62
N ALA A 60 -2.80 -6.99 -10.83
CA ALA A 60 -3.72 -7.52 -11.83
C ALA A 60 -4.45 -8.78 -11.35
N VAL A 61 -3.71 -9.74 -10.77
CA VAL A 61 -4.29 -10.98 -10.22
C VAL A 61 -5.25 -10.68 -9.07
N LEU A 62 -4.86 -9.79 -8.16
CA LEU A 62 -5.69 -9.41 -7.01
C LEU A 62 -6.91 -8.59 -7.43
N ALA A 63 -6.77 -7.70 -8.40
CA ALA A 63 -7.85 -6.92 -8.99
C ALA A 63 -8.86 -7.83 -9.71
N PHE A 64 -8.38 -8.84 -10.44
CA PHE A 64 -9.25 -9.80 -11.11
C PHE A 64 -10.00 -10.68 -10.10
N SER A 65 -9.29 -11.22 -9.11
CA SER A 65 -9.89 -12.09 -8.07
C SER A 65 -10.84 -11.35 -7.12
N HIS A 66 -10.66 -10.03 -6.92
CA HIS A 66 -11.50 -9.20 -6.05
C HIS A 66 -12.24 -8.10 -6.81
N ARG A 67 -12.59 -8.36 -8.08
CA ARG A 67 -13.12 -7.38 -9.03
C ARG A 67 -14.15 -6.41 -8.46
N GLN A 68 -15.17 -6.93 -7.77
CA GLN A 68 -16.24 -6.10 -7.19
C GLN A 68 -15.72 -5.09 -6.15
N TRP A 69 -14.77 -5.51 -5.31
CA TRP A 69 -14.15 -4.61 -4.34
C TRP A 69 -13.24 -3.62 -5.03
N THR A 70 -12.45 -4.07 -6.00
CA THR A 70 -11.56 -3.22 -6.79
C THR A 70 -12.33 -2.10 -7.48
N GLU A 71 -13.40 -2.45 -8.20
CA GLU A 71 -14.27 -1.49 -8.89
C GLU A 71 -14.82 -0.42 -7.93
N SER A 72 -15.24 -0.81 -6.73
CA SER A 72 -15.70 0.16 -5.71
C SER A 72 -14.56 1.04 -5.18
N LEU A 73 -13.37 0.46 -4.95
CA LEU A 73 -12.21 1.15 -4.39
C LEU A 73 -11.62 2.21 -5.34
N ILE A 74 -11.75 2.01 -6.64
CA ILE A 74 -11.25 2.93 -7.68
C ILE A 74 -12.36 3.77 -8.32
N ALA A 75 -13.60 3.64 -7.86
CA ALA A 75 -14.73 4.38 -8.40
C ALA A 75 -14.54 5.88 -8.18
N VAL A 76 -14.59 6.66 -9.27
CA VAL A 76 -14.57 8.13 -9.21
C VAL A 76 -15.93 8.63 -8.71
N ARG A 77 -16.06 8.79 -7.40
CA ARG A 77 -17.29 9.25 -6.73
C ARG A 77 -17.40 10.77 -6.63
N GLN A 78 -16.29 11.49 -6.78
CA GLN A 78 -16.24 12.94 -6.67
C GLN A 78 -15.68 13.54 -7.95
N LYS A 79 -16.39 14.52 -8.53
CA LYS A 79 -15.93 15.20 -9.75
C LYS A 79 -14.52 15.76 -9.57
N LYS A 80 -14.14 16.22 -8.38
CA LYS A 80 -12.82 16.84 -8.13
C LYS A 80 -11.66 15.85 -8.00
N THR A 81 -11.88 14.54 -8.10
CA THR A 81 -10.80 13.55 -8.02
C THR A 81 -9.71 13.76 -9.08
N TYR A 82 -10.05 14.27 -10.28
CA TYR A 82 -9.04 14.58 -11.30
C TYR A 82 -8.04 15.66 -10.84
N LEU A 83 -8.44 16.59 -9.95
CA LEU A 83 -7.56 17.63 -9.44
C LEU A 83 -6.44 17.02 -8.58
N LEU A 84 -6.72 15.94 -7.85
CA LEU A 84 -5.71 15.23 -7.07
C LEU A 84 -4.61 14.68 -7.99
N TYR A 85 -5.01 14.05 -9.08
CA TYR A 85 -4.08 13.51 -10.08
C TYR A 85 -3.32 14.61 -10.82
N LEU A 86 -3.97 15.74 -11.12
CA LEU A 86 -3.27 16.89 -11.71
C LEU A 86 -2.19 17.43 -10.77
N ILE A 87 -2.49 17.59 -9.48
CA ILE A 87 -1.51 18.03 -8.47
C ILE A 87 -0.37 17.02 -8.36
N LEU A 88 -0.65 15.72 -8.38
CA LEU A 88 0.39 14.69 -8.38
C LEU A 88 1.31 14.77 -9.60
N LEU A 89 0.76 15.03 -10.78
CA LEU A 89 1.55 15.18 -12.00
C LEU A 89 2.49 16.40 -11.90
N LEU A 90 2.01 17.52 -11.34
CA LEU A 90 2.84 18.70 -11.08
C LEU A 90 3.93 18.41 -10.05
N ALA A 91 3.60 17.71 -8.96
CA ALA A 91 4.57 17.32 -7.94
C ALA A 91 5.62 16.34 -8.48
N ALA A 92 5.23 15.39 -9.33
CA ALA A 92 6.17 14.51 -10.02
C ALA A 92 7.16 15.28 -10.91
N GLY A 93 6.72 16.39 -11.53
CA GLY A 93 7.60 17.31 -12.24
C GLY A 93 8.72 17.89 -11.36
N ASN A 94 8.41 18.19 -10.09
CA ASN A 94 9.41 18.66 -9.13
C ASN A 94 10.47 17.58 -8.83
N VAL A 95 10.05 16.32 -8.68
CA VAL A 95 10.96 15.18 -8.48
C VAL A 95 11.91 15.03 -9.68
N LEU A 96 11.40 15.15 -10.91
CA LEU A 96 12.23 15.11 -12.12
C LEU A 96 13.31 16.21 -12.10
N LEU A 97 12.95 17.43 -11.69
CA LEU A 97 13.89 18.55 -11.59
C LEU A 97 14.96 18.32 -10.51
N HIS A 98 14.57 17.78 -9.34
CA HIS A 98 15.50 17.49 -8.25
C HIS A 98 16.51 16.40 -8.63
N TYR A 99 16.04 15.29 -9.18
CA TYR A 99 16.88 14.12 -9.51
C TYR A 99 17.58 14.21 -10.88
N HIS A 100 17.29 15.22 -11.70
CA HIS A 100 18.04 15.46 -12.95
C HIS A 100 19.56 15.61 -12.70
N TRP A 101 19.94 16.00 -11.48
CA TRP A 101 21.32 16.32 -11.09
C TRP A 101 22.06 15.18 -10.38
N THR A 102 21.39 14.06 -10.05
CA THR A 102 21.93 13.03 -9.13
C THR A 102 22.28 11.69 -9.79
N GLY A 103 22.18 11.58 -11.12
CA GLY A 103 22.64 10.40 -11.88
C GLY A 103 21.77 9.14 -11.76
N LEU A 104 20.84 9.10 -10.81
CA LEU A 104 19.79 8.09 -10.73
C LEU A 104 18.59 8.58 -11.56
N PRO A 105 18.15 7.87 -12.61
CA PRO A 105 17.10 8.40 -13.47
C PRO A 105 15.82 8.53 -12.66
N ALA A 106 15.36 9.76 -12.46
CA ALA A 106 14.17 10.12 -11.68
C ALA A 106 12.92 9.28 -12.03
N VAL A 107 12.88 8.77 -13.27
CA VAL A 107 11.86 7.84 -13.76
C VAL A 107 11.81 6.54 -12.94
N TYR A 108 12.95 5.96 -12.55
CA TYR A 108 12.98 4.76 -11.71
C TYR A 108 12.47 5.06 -10.30
N TYR A 109 12.83 6.21 -9.73
CA TYR A 109 12.31 6.66 -8.45
C TYR A 109 10.78 6.79 -8.48
N LEU A 110 10.27 7.53 -9.47
CA LEU A 110 8.83 7.74 -9.66
C LEU A 110 8.09 6.43 -9.89
N LEU A 111 8.64 5.53 -10.72
CA LEU A 111 8.01 4.25 -11.04
C LEU A 111 7.95 3.34 -9.81
N PHE A 112 9.08 3.15 -9.11
CA PHE A 112 9.10 2.29 -7.92
C PHE A 112 8.18 2.85 -6.84
N THR A 113 8.24 4.15 -6.59
CA THR A 113 7.46 4.80 -5.53
C THR A 113 5.97 4.70 -5.82
N THR A 114 5.57 5.01 -7.06
CA THR A 114 4.15 4.94 -7.48
C THR A 114 3.59 3.54 -7.35
N VAL A 115 4.32 2.54 -7.85
CA VAL A 115 3.85 1.15 -7.81
C VAL A 115 3.82 0.62 -6.37
N SER A 116 4.83 0.92 -5.56
CA SER A 116 4.86 0.56 -4.14
C SER A 116 3.71 1.18 -3.36
N VAL A 117 3.41 2.46 -3.58
CA VAL A 117 2.29 3.14 -2.90
C VAL A 117 0.97 2.50 -3.30
N VAL A 118 0.71 2.30 -4.60
CA VAL A 118 -0.54 1.67 -5.07
C VAL A 118 -0.66 0.25 -4.52
N TRP A 119 0.42 -0.53 -4.54
CA TRP A 119 0.49 -1.87 -3.95
C TRP A 119 0.11 -1.87 -2.48
N GLN A 120 0.81 -1.07 -1.67
CA GLN A 120 0.59 -1.02 -0.22
C GLN A 120 -0.80 -0.53 0.14
N ASP A 121 -1.29 0.53 -0.53
CA ASP A 121 -2.61 1.10 -0.26
C ASP A 121 -3.72 0.13 -0.65
N TYR A 122 -3.60 -0.51 -1.81
CA TYR A 122 -4.57 -1.49 -2.28
C TYR A 122 -4.60 -2.74 -1.39
N LEU A 123 -3.44 -3.28 -1.02
CA LEU A 123 -3.35 -4.44 -0.15
C LEU A 123 -3.89 -4.15 1.25
N THR A 124 -3.43 -3.07 1.87
CA THR A 124 -3.64 -2.80 3.29
C THR A 124 -4.99 -2.13 3.53
N PHE A 125 -5.20 -0.96 2.94
CA PHE A 125 -6.40 -0.15 3.18
C PHE A 125 -7.53 -0.54 2.21
N GLY A 126 -7.22 -1.20 1.10
CA GLY A 126 -8.22 -1.79 0.19
C GLY A 126 -8.70 -3.16 0.67
N LEU A 127 -7.91 -4.20 0.43
CA LEU A 127 -8.30 -5.60 0.62
C LEU A 127 -8.31 -6.02 2.09
N LEU A 128 -7.20 -5.85 2.82
CA LEU A 128 -7.13 -6.28 4.22
C LEU A 128 -8.16 -5.54 5.07
N GLN A 129 -8.31 -4.22 4.89
CA GLN A 129 -9.35 -3.47 5.59
C GLN A 129 -10.76 -4.00 5.28
N ASN A 130 -11.06 -4.38 4.03
CA ASN A 130 -12.34 -5.03 3.68
C ASN A 130 -12.53 -6.35 4.44
N TYR A 131 -11.54 -7.23 4.41
CA TYR A 131 -11.60 -8.51 5.11
C TYR A 131 -11.79 -8.32 6.62
N LEU A 132 -11.08 -7.37 7.23
CA LEU A 132 -11.23 -7.08 8.66
C LEU A 132 -12.60 -6.48 8.98
N ARG A 133 -13.13 -5.57 8.14
CA ARG A 133 -14.43 -4.92 8.39
C ARG A 133 -15.62 -5.87 8.29
N GLN A 134 -15.49 -7.02 7.62
CA GLN A 134 -16.51 -8.08 7.64
C GLN A 134 -16.66 -8.74 9.03
N ARG A 135 -15.68 -8.57 9.92
CA ARG A 135 -15.63 -9.26 11.23
C ARG A 135 -15.58 -8.32 12.42
N PHE A 136 -14.83 -7.24 12.26
CA PHE A 136 -14.53 -6.30 13.33
C PHE A 136 -15.29 -5.00 13.09
N SER A 137 -15.72 -4.38 14.18
CA SER A 137 -16.25 -3.02 14.14
C SER A 137 -15.19 -2.05 13.61
N PHE A 138 -15.63 -0.90 13.08
CA PHE A 138 -14.68 0.09 12.56
C PHE A 138 -13.70 0.56 13.65
N LYS A 139 -14.15 0.69 14.90
CA LYS A 139 -13.29 1.03 16.05
C LYS A 139 -12.16 0.02 16.24
N GLN A 140 -12.45 -1.27 16.11
CA GLN A 140 -11.43 -2.32 16.20
C GLN A 140 -10.47 -2.28 15.00
N VAL A 141 -10.99 -2.10 13.78
CA VAL A 141 -10.15 -1.99 12.57
C VAL A 141 -9.25 -0.76 12.60
N LEU A 142 -9.74 0.36 13.15
CA LEU A 142 -8.99 1.61 13.32
C LEU A 142 -7.77 1.45 14.24
N ILE A 143 -7.76 0.44 15.12
CA ILE A 143 -6.63 0.12 15.99
C ILE A 143 -5.79 -1.00 15.37
N LEU A 144 -6.43 -2.07 14.91
CA LEU A 144 -5.76 -3.28 14.42
C LEU A 144 -4.97 -3.01 13.14
N LEU A 145 -5.54 -2.30 12.17
CA LEU A 145 -4.91 -2.12 10.87
C LEU A 145 -3.63 -1.27 10.96
N PRO A 146 -3.60 -0.12 11.67
CA PRO A 146 -2.34 0.60 11.91
C PRO A 146 -1.30 -0.22 12.66
N ALA A 147 -1.71 -1.01 13.67
CA ALA A 147 -0.80 -1.87 14.41
C ALA A 147 -0.14 -2.92 13.50
N LEU A 148 -0.92 -3.60 12.65
CA LEU A 148 -0.41 -4.56 11.67
C LEU A 148 0.55 -3.88 10.67
N PHE A 149 0.19 -2.70 10.18
CA PHE A 149 1.02 -1.95 9.22
C PHE A 149 2.38 -1.58 9.82
N ILE A 150 2.41 -1.10 11.07
CA ILE A 150 3.67 -0.79 11.78
C ILE A 150 4.49 -2.05 12.00
N LEU A 151 3.86 -3.16 12.40
CA LEU A 151 4.55 -4.45 12.60
C LEU A 151 5.21 -4.93 11.30
N ALA A 152 4.52 -4.80 10.16
CA ALA A 152 5.11 -5.14 8.86
C ALA A 152 6.31 -4.25 8.51
N HIS A 153 6.26 -2.95 8.80
CA HIS A 153 7.41 -2.05 8.63
C HIS A 153 8.58 -2.43 9.54
N LEU A 154 8.33 -2.70 10.81
CA LEU A 154 9.36 -3.13 11.76
C LEU A 154 10.03 -4.45 11.34
N PHE A 155 9.28 -5.33 10.69
CA PHE A 155 9.78 -6.63 10.24
C PHE A 155 10.56 -6.54 8.92
N TYR A 156 10.00 -5.86 7.91
CA TYR A 156 10.56 -5.88 6.54
C TYR A 156 11.48 -4.70 6.21
N VAL A 157 11.39 -3.59 6.95
CA VAL A 157 12.24 -2.41 6.70
C VAL A 157 13.37 -2.40 7.71
N SER A 158 14.59 -2.69 7.22
CA SER A 158 15.77 -2.73 8.07
C SER A 158 15.99 -1.39 8.80
N HIS A 159 16.35 -1.49 10.08
CA HIS A 159 16.62 -0.33 10.95
C HIS A 159 15.48 0.69 11.10
N PHE A 160 14.25 0.36 10.69
CA PHE A 160 13.10 1.26 10.81
C PHE A 160 12.88 1.78 12.24
N TRP A 161 13.09 0.92 13.24
CA TRP A 161 12.98 1.25 14.66
C TRP A 161 13.95 2.34 15.14
N ARG A 162 15.04 2.61 14.41
CA ARG A 162 16.02 3.64 14.77
C ARG A 162 15.56 5.06 14.48
N ASN A 163 14.51 5.23 13.67
CA ASN A 163 13.97 6.54 13.33
C ASN A 163 12.57 6.72 13.98
N PRO A 164 12.51 7.25 15.21
CA PRO A 164 11.24 7.40 15.93
C PRO A 164 10.27 8.36 15.24
N PHE A 165 10.78 9.35 14.51
CA PHE A 165 9.96 10.26 13.71
C PHE A 165 9.24 9.51 12.58
N LEU A 166 9.98 8.70 11.82
CA LEU A 166 9.39 7.91 10.72
C LEU A 166 8.39 6.88 11.25
N LEU A 167 8.68 6.25 12.40
CA LEU A 167 7.75 5.32 13.05
C LEU A 167 6.45 6.02 13.47
N ALA A 168 6.55 7.19 14.13
CA ALA A 168 5.38 7.97 14.53
C ALA A 168 4.57 8.46 13.30
N LEU A 169 5.26 8.92 12.25
CA LEU A 169 4.63 9.35 11.02
C LEU A 169 3.89 8.20 10.33
N THR A 170 4.50 7.02 10.26
CA THR A 170 3.90 5.81 9.69
C THR A 170 2.64 5.40 10.45
N ALA A 171 2.69 5.46 11.79
CA ALA A 171 1.52 5.20 12.63
C ALA A 171 0.38 6.21 12.37
N LEU A 172 0.71 7.50 12.28
CA LEU A 172 -0.25 8.56 12.00
C LEU A 172 -0.89 8.40 10.61
N MET A 173 -0.07 8.15 9.59
CA MET A 173 -0.54 7.91 8.22
C MET A 173 -1.44 6.68 8.14
N ALA A 174 -1.05 5.57 8.77
CA ALA A 174 -1.87 4.36 8.76
C ALA A 174 -3.24 4.58 9.44
N LEU A 175 -3.27 5.31 10.56
CA LEU A 175 -4.52 5.67 11.23
C LEU A 175 -5.39 6.59 10.37
N LEU A 176 -4.78 7.63 9.78
CA LEU A 176 -5.46 8.55 8.86
C LEU A 176 -6.04 7.81 7.66
N PHE A 177 -5.27 6.92 7.03
CA PHE A 177 -5.67 6.18 5.84
C PHE A 177 -6.78 5.19 6.15
N THR A 178 -6.69 4.48 7.28
CA THR A 178 -7.77 3.61 7.75
C THR A 178 -9.08 4.38 7.89
N TYR A 179 -9.02 5.60 8.45
CA TYR A 179 -10.17 6.47 8.61
C TYR A 179 -10.69 7.05 7.28
N LEU A 180 -9.82 7.65 6.48
CA LEU A 180 -10.18 8.25 5.19
C LEU A 180 -10.78 7.22 4.25
N ARG A 181 -10.24 6.00 4.24
CA ARG A 181 -10.78 4.91 3.45
C ARG A 181 -12.19 4.54 3.89
N GLU A 182 -12.47 4.46 5.20
CA GLU A 182 -13.83 4.21 5.69
C GLU A 182 -14.80 5.34 5.32
N LYS A 183 -14.33 6.59 5.30
CA LYS A 183 -15.20 7.74 4.95
C LYS A 183 -15.45 7.89 3.47
N THR A 184 -14.42 7.68 2.66
CA THR A 184 -14.49 7.92 1.20
C THR A 184 -14.85 6.68 0.41
N GLN A 185 -14.69 5.49 1.00
CA GLN A 185 -14.91 4.18 0.36
C GLN A 185 -14.03 3.95 -0.89
N THR A 186 -13.01 4.78 -1.10
CA THR A 186 -12.13 4.76 -2.27
C THR A 186 -10.67 4.96 -1.84
N LEU A 187 -9.74 4.68 -2.76
CA LEU A 187 -8.30 4.83 -2.50
C LEU A 187 -7.70 6.14 -3.03
N HIS A 188 -8.45 6.94 -3.78
CA HIS A 188 -7.90 8.13 -4.46
C HIS A 188 -7.19 9.10 -3.51
N TRP A 189 -7.79 9.38 -2.35
CA TRP A 189 -7.20 10.26 -1.34
C TRP A 189 -5.98 9.66 -0.66
N LEU A 190 -5.97 8.33 -0.44
CA LEU A 190 -4.84 7.64 0.18
C LEU A 190 -3.64 7.68 -0.77
N ILE A 191 -3.84 7.24 -2.02
CA ILE A 191 -2.81 7.26 -3.07
C ILE A 191 -2.28 8.67 -3.27
N PHE A 192 -3.17 9.67 -3.28
CA PHE A 192 -2.79 11.08 -3.36
C PHE A 192 -1.88 11.51 -2.21
N LEU A 193 -2.32 11.34 -0.97
CA LEU A 193 -1.55 11.78 0.20
C LEU A 193 -0.22 11.03 0.32
N HIS A 194 -0.23 9.73 0.03
CA HIS A 194 0.94 8.87 0.14
C HIS A 194 1.99 9.21 -0.91
N LEU A 195 1.58 9.39 -2.18
CA LEU A 195 2.50 9.84 -3.23
C LEU A 195 2.97 11.27 -3.01
N MET A 196 2.09 12.18 -2.58
CA MET A 196 2.49 13.56 -2.29
C MET A 196 3.54 13.63 -1.19
N PHE A 197 3.44 12.79 -0.16
CA PHE A 197 4.48 12.69 0.86
C PHE A 197 5.83 12.38 0.22
N TYR A 198 5.92 11.30 -0.57
CA TYR A 198 7.15 10.96 -1.27
C TYR A 198 7.63 12.07 -2.21
N PHE A 199 6.76 12.65 -3.03
CA PHE A 199 7.17 13.64 -4.04
C PHE A 199 7.63 14.98 -3.45
N VAL A 200 7.17 15.33 -2.24
CA VAL A 200 7.57 16.56 -1.55
C VAL A 200 8.83 16.35 -0.71
N THR A 201 9.06 15.14 -0.21
CA THR A 201 10.25 14.81 0.59
C THR A 201 11.38 14.16 -0.22
N ALA A 202 11.17 13.97 -1.53
CA ALA A 202 12.12 13.33 -2.44
C ALA A 202 13.39 14.15 -2.63
#